data_AF-A0A430LWZ1-F1
#
_entry.id   AF-A0A430LWZ1-F1
#
_cell.length_a   1.000
_cell.length_b   1.000
_cell.length_c   1.000
_cell.angle_alpha   90.00
_cell.angle_beta   90.00
_cell.angle_gamma   90.00
#
_symmetry.space_group_name_H-M   'P 1'
#
loop_
_entity.id
_entity.type
_entity.pdbx_description
1 polymer ?
#
loop_
_entity_poly.entity_id
_entity_poly.type
_entity_poly.pdbx_seq_one_letter_code
_entity_poly.pdbx_strand_id
1 'polypeptide(L)'
;MDDTPENMFAYLRQEIGDVVKKKTLKRFCEESPGMIQWLEKHGARFKGALSPYETSYPNTQHYLYFSGSEKAYLYSSLAKPAPRGYRMVHDEFSGAGIAKVLLDGARLLGVQIVPASKVEKILLAKDGSVRGVECLTLANSTSKHAKHEKLTKRALKYQITLPPIAG
;
A
#
# COMPACT_ATOMS: atom_id res chain seq x y z
N MET A 1 -10.33 -2.57 21.74
CA MET A 1 -9.83 -3.52 20.72
C MET A 1 -8.42 -3.86 21.16
N ASP A 2 -8.17 -5.13 21.47
CA ASP A 2 -6.98 -5.55 22.23
C ASP A 2 -5.92 -6.18 21.30
N ASP A 3 -5.48 -5.44 20.29
CA ASP A 3 -4.35 -5.85 19.44
C ASP A 3 -3.13 -4.99 19.77
N THR A 4 -2.02 -5.64 20.14
CA THR A 4 -0.76 -4.96 20.49
C THR A 4 0.30 -5.21 19.43
N PRO A 5 1.34 -4.36 19.33
CA PRO A 5 2.47 -4.60 18.44
C PRO A 5 3.11 -5.98 18.64
N GLU A 6 3.20 -6.46 19.88
CA GLU A 6 3.75 -7.78 20.21
C GLU A 6 2.87 -8.92 19.68
N ASN A 7 1.54 -8.79 19.81
CA ASN A 7 0.58 -9.75 19.29
C ASN A 7 0.63 -9.81 17.76
N MET A 8 0.68 -8.65 17.11
CA MET A 8 0.84 -8.53 15.65
C MET A 8 2.18 -9.12 15.18
N PHE A 9 3.27 -8.87 15.92
CA PHE A 9 4.58 -9.45 15.62
C PHE A 9 4.57 -10.98 15.72
N ALA A 10 3.98 -11.55 16.78
CA ALA A 10 3.86 -12.99 16.94
C ALA A 10 3.11 -13.65 15.78
N TYR A 11 1.99 -13.04 15.36
CA TYR A 11 1.23 -13.48 14.18
C TYR A 11 2.06 -13.40 12.90
N LEU A 12 2.57 -12.22 12.56
CA LEU A 12 3.25 -11.99 11.28
C LEU A 12 4.53 -12.82 11.16
N ARG A 13 5.29 -13.00 12.25
CA ARG A 13 6.52 -13.79 12.22
C ARG A 13 6.26 -15.23 11.79
N GLN A 14 5.11 -15.80 12.16
CA GLN A 14 4.70 -17.12 11.72
C GLN A 14 4.27 -17.12 10.26
N GLU A 15 3.53 -16.10 9.82
CA GLU A 15 3.04 -15.98 8.45
C GLU A 15 4.18 -15.83 7.43
N ILE A 16 5.18 -15.00 7.73
CA ILE A 16 6.24 -14.65 6.77
C ILE A 16 7.53 -15.45 6.96
N GLY A 17 7.67 -16.21 8.05
CA GLY A 17 8.90 -16.89 8.43
C GLY A 17 10.10 -15.93 8.47
N ASP A 18 11.13 -16.24 7.67
CA ASP A 18 12.40 -15.50 7.60
C ASP A 18 12.55 -14.58 6.39
N VAL A 19 11.48 -14.38 5.60
CA VAL A 19 11.51 -13.51 4.40
C VAL A 19 11.89 -12.07 4.75
N VAL A 20 11.53 -11.59 5.95
CA VAL A 20 11.90 -10.25 6.44
C VAL A 20 12.71 -10.37 7.72
N LYS A 21 13.77 -9.55 7.83
CA LYS A 21 14.60 -9.46 9.04
C LYS A 21 13.73 -9.13 10.26
N LYS A 22 13.95 -9.85 11.37
CA LYS A 22 13.25 -9.65 12.65
C LYS A 22 13.18 -8.18 13.09
N LYS A 23 14.28 -7.44 12.99
CA LYS A 23 14.33 -6.01 13.34
C LYS A 23 13.38 -5.15 12.50
N THR A 24 13.27 -5.44 11.21
CA THR A 24 12.35 -4.72 10.31
C THR A 24 10.91 -5.06 10.64
N LEU A 25 10.58 -6.33 10.87
CA LEU A 25 9.23 -6.75 11.24
C LEU A 25 8.80 -6.13 12.58
N LYS A 26 9.68 -6.12 13.58
CA LYS A 26 9.39 -5.51 14.88
C LYS A 26 9.05 -4.02 14.74
N ARG A 27 9.88 -3.27 14.02
CA ARG A 27 9.64 -1.85 13.75
C ARG A 27 8.31 -1.62 13.03
N PHE A 28 7.98 -2.46 12.04
CA PHE A 28 6.69 -2.38 11.36
C PHE A 28 5.50 -2.53 12.32
N CYS A 29 5.53 -3.53 13.21
CA CYS A 29 4.46 -3.71 14.20
C CYS A 29 4.39 -2.57 15.21
N GLU A 30 5.53 -2.04 15.66
CA GLU A 30 5.61 -0.92 16.61
C GLU A 30 5.05 0.39 16.00
N GLU A 31 5.31 0.64 14.71
CA GLU A 31 4.88 1.86 14.02
C GLU A 31 3.45 1.76 13.44
N SER A 32 2.92 0.55 13.27
CA SER A 32 1.62 0.29 12.63
C SER A 32 0.45 1.08 13.23
N PRO A 33 0.29 1.21 14.56
CA PRO A 33 -0.82 1.98 15.15
C PRO A 33 -0.84 3.46 14.73
N GLY A 34 0.34 4.05 14.50
CA GLY A 34 0.47 5.45 14.08
C GLY A 34 0.14 5.69 12.61
N MET A 35 0.12 4.64 11.78
CA MET A 35 -0.04 4.76 10.33
C MET A 35 -1.44 5.26 9.93
N ILE A 36 -2.49 4.78 10.58
CA ILE A 36 -3.87 5.22 10.31
C ILE A 36 -3.99 6.72 10.59
N GLN A 37 -3.55 7.15 11.77
CA GLN A 37 -3.60 8.56 12.18
C GLN A 37 -2.78 9.45 11.23
N TRP A 38 -1.63 8.97 10.78
CA TRP A 38 -0.80 9.68 9.80
C TRP A 38 -1.51 9.81 8.44
N LEU A 39 -2.13 8.74 7.93
CA LEU A 39 -2.93 8.79 6.70
C LEU A 39 -4.13 9.72 6.83
N GLU A 40 -4.81 9.73 7.97
CA GLU A 40 -5.95 10.63 8.23
C GLU A 40 -5.54 12.10 8.24
N LYS A 41 -4.33 12.44 8.72
CA LYS A 41 -3.77 13.79 8.61
C LYS A 41 -3.59 14.25 7.16
N HIS A 42 -3.42 13.32 6.23
CA HIS A 42 -3.34 13.60 4.79
C HIS A 42 -4.69 13.53 4.08
N GLY A 43 -5.80 13.31 4.81
CA GLY A 43 -7.16 13.31 4.26
C GLY A 43 -7.73 11.93 3.97
N ALA A 44 -7.03 10.84 4.32
CA ALA A 44 -7.65 9.51 4.30
C ALA A 44 -8.77 9.43 5.35
N ARG A 45 -9.71 8.51 5.15
CA ARG A 45 -10.79 8.25 6.11
C ARG A 45 -10.92 6.77 6.35
N PHE A 46 -10.92 6.35 7.61
CA PHE A 46 -11.12 4.96 8.00
C PHE A 46 -12.38 4.82 8.87
N LYS A 47 -12.96 3.62 8.89
CA LYS A 47 -14.07 3.26 9.78
C LYS A 47 -13.77 1.90 10.39
N GLY A 48 -14.06 1.72 11.68
CA GLY A 48 -13.88 0.45 12.38
C GLY A 48 -15.01 -0.56 12.17
N ALA A 49 -15.77 -0.46 11.07
CA ALA A 49 -16.91 -1.34 10.82
C ALA A 49 -16.41 -2.75 10.46
N LEU A 50 -16.40 -3.66 11.43
CA LEU A 50 -15.92 -5.04 11.26
C LEU A 50 -16.86 -5.84 10.34
N SER A 51 -16.29 -6.62 9.43
CA SER A 51 -17.02 -7.62 8.63
C SER A 51 -17.48 -8.78 9.50
N PRO A 52 -18.78 -9.16 9.48
CA PRO A 52 -19.29 -10.28 10.26
C PRO A 52 -18.99 -11.64 9.62
N TYR A 53 -18.47 -11.67 8.38
CA TYR A 53 -18.14 -12.88 7.63
C TYR A 53 -16.72 -12.84 7.07
N GLU A 54 -16.18 -14.02 6.78
CA GLU A 54 -14.89 -14.21 6.13
C GLU A 54 -14.96 -13.79 4.66
N THR A 55 -14.01 -12.98 4.21
CA THR A 55 -13.98 -12.46 2.84
C THR A 55 -12.59 -11.95 2.50
N SER A 56 -12.20 -12.06 1.23
CA SER A 56 -10.95 -11.47 0.74
C SER A 56 -11.02 -9.94 0.62
N TYR A 57 -12.22 -9.38 0.41
CA TYR A 57 -12.46 -7.94 0.35
C TYR A 57 -13.94 -7.62 0.61
N PRO A 58 -14.31 -7.00 1.75
CA PRO A 58 -15.71 -6.74 2.08
C PRO A 58 -16.36 -5.67 1.19
N ASN A 59 -17.69 -5.62 1.19
CA ASN A 59 -18.45 -4.54 0.56
C ASN A 59 -18.33 -3.22 1.35
N THR A 60 -18.94 -2.13 0.88
CA THR A 60 -18.84 -0.79 1.49
C THR A 60 -19.52 -0.62 2.86
N GLN A 61 -20.17 -1.66 3.40
CA GLN A 61 -20.73 -1.64 4.75
C GLN A 61 -19.67 -1.96 5.83
N HIS A 62 -18.55 -2.59 5.44
CA HIS A 62 -17.49 -3.00 6.36
C HIS A 62 -16.11 -2.49 5.89
N TYR A 63 -15.35 -1.95 6.84
CA TYR A 63 -14.06 -1.29 6.61
C TYR A 63 -12.92 -1.87 7.45
N LEU A 64 -13.21 -2.90 8.22
CA LEU A 64 -12.24 -3.71 8.95
C LEU A 64 -12.60 -5.18 8.77
N TYR A 65 -11.62 -6.04 8.50
CA TYR A 65 -11.86 -7.48 8.35
C TYR A 65 -10.59 -8.29 8.68
N PHE A 66 -10.77 -9.59 8.84
CA PHE A 66 -9.68 -10.55 8.90
C PHE A 66 -9.18 -10.78 7.48
N SER A 67 -7.97 -10.32 7.18
CA SER A 67 -7.44 -10.28 5.81
C SER A 67 -6.43 -11.37 5.53
N GLY A 68 -6.03 -12.13 6.55
CA GLY A 68 -5.06 -13.20 6.44
C GLY A 68 -5.56 -14.46 7.13
N SER A 69 -4.63 -15.16 7.78
CA SER A 69 -4.91 -16.42 8.47
C SER A 69 -5.06 -16.24 9.98
N GLU A 70 -5.37 -15.04 10.48
CA GLU A 70 -5.28 -14.71 11.91
C GLU A 70 -6.16 -15.61 12.80
N LYS A 71 -7.26 -16.15 12.27
CA LYS A 71 -8.16 -17.07 12.98
C LYS A 71 -7.79 -18.55 12.84
N ALA A 72 -6.97 -18.92 11.87
CA ALA A 72 -6.65 -20.33 11.61
C ALA A 72 -5.82 -20.91 12.77
N TYR A 73 -6.07 -22.19 13.10
CA TYR A 73 -5.61 -22.86 14.33
C TYR A 73 -4.13 -22.66 14.67
N LEU A 74 -3.23 -22.76 13.69
CA LEU A 74 -1.80 -22.59 13.92
C LEU A 74 -1.42 -21.16 14.30
N TYR A 75 -2.15 -20.17 13.80
CA TYR A 75 -1.89 -18.75 14.05
C TYR A 75 -2.58 -18.30 15.34
N SER A 76 -3.82 -18.74 15.57
CA SER A 76 -4.62 -18.37 16.73
C SER A 76 -4.14 -19.00 18.06
N SER A 77 -3.33 -20.06 17.99
CA SER A 77 -2.64 -20.64 19.15
C SER A 77 -1.39 -19.87 19.59
N LEU A 78 -0.82 -19.03 18.72
CA LEU A 78 0.40 -18.26 18.99
C LEU A 78 0.15 -16.77 19.22
N ALA A 79 -0.90 -16.23 18.62
CA ALA A 79 -1.32 -14.84 18.76
C ALA A 79 -2.84 -14.77 18.91
N LYS A 80 -3.33 -13.85 19.73
CA LYS A 80 -4.76 -13.57 19.84
C LYS A 80 -5.27 -13.10 18.47
N PRO A 81 -6.28 -13.75 17.87
CA PRO A 81 -6.82 -13.31 16.59
C PRO A 81 -7.30 -11.86 16.66
N ALA A 82 -6.83 -11.04 15.72
CA ALA A 82 -7.25 -9.66 15.58
C ALA A 82 -7.42 -9.31 14.09
N PRO A 83 -8.48 -8.58 13.71
CA PRO A 83 -8.65 -8.13 12.33
C PRO A 83 -7.69 -6.99 12.03
N ARG A 84 -6.92 -7.12 10.94
CA ARG A 84 -5.90 -6.13 10.53
C ARG A 84 -6.10 -5.59 9.11
N GLY A 85 -7.13 -6.06 8.41
CA GLY A 85 -7.52 -5.58 7.08
C GLY A 85 -8.28 -4.26 7.14
N TYR A 86 -7.58 -3.14 7.28
CA TYR A 86 -8.21 -1.82 7.23
C TYR A 86 -8.47 -1.37 5.79
N ARG A 87 -9.68 -0.90 5.52
CA ARG A 87 -10.06 -0.27 4.26
C ARG A 87 -10.31 1.22 4.46
N MET A 88 -9.72 2.01 3.57
CA MET A 88 -10.10 3.41 3.43
C MET A 88 -11.53 3.50 2.88
N VAL A 89 -12.31 4.42 3.44
CA VAL A 89 -13.63 4.82 2.92
C VAL A 89 -13.45 5.44 1.54
N HIS A 90 -13.78 4.65 0.52
CA HIS A 90 -13.66 5.02 -0.88
C HIS A 90 -14.61 4.15 -1.71
N ASP A 91 -15.14 4.70 -2.81
CA ASP A 91 -16.09 3.99 -3.68
C ASP A 91 -15.41 2.88 -4.49
N GLU A 92 -14.14 3.11 -4.86
CA GLU A 92 -13.28 2.13 -5.52
C GLU A 92 -12.39 1.36 -4.51
N PHE A 93 -11.34 0.69 -5.00
CA PHE A 93 -10.34 0.08 -4.13
C PHE A 93 -9.64 1.11 -3.25
N SER A 94 -9.42 0.77 -1.97
CA SER A 94 -8.80 1.66 -1.00
C SER A 94 -7.43 2.19 -1.45
N GLY A 95 -6.69 1.41 -2.22
CA GLY A 95 -5.38 1.82 -2.76
C GLY A 95 -5.44 3.06 -3.65
N ALA A 96 -6.47 3.20 -4.49
CA ALA A 96 -6.64 4.38 -5.35
C ALA A 96 -6.90 5.65 -4.51
N GLY A 97 -7.77 5.53 -3.50
CA GLY A 97 -8.07 6.61 -2.57
C GLY A 97 -6.84 7.05 -1.77
N ILE A 98 -6.09 6.09 -1.21
CA ILE A 98 -4.85 6.35 -0.44
C ILE A 98 -3.81 7.04 -1.34
N ALA A 99 -3.58 6.52 -2.55
CA ALA A 99 -2.63 7.14 -3.48
C ALA A 99 -3.02 8.58 -3.83
N LYS A 100 -4.33 8.84 -4.04
CA LYS A 100 -4.82 10.18 -4.34
C LYS A 100 -4.54 11.16 -3.20
N VAL A 101 -4.91 10.83 -1.96
CA VAL A 101 -4.75 11.75 -0.82
C VAL A 101 -3.27 12.03 -0.53
N LEU A 102 -2.40 11.03 -0.69
CA LEU A 102 -0.96 11.20 -0.53
C LEU A 102 -0.35 12.08 -1.63
N LEU A 103 -0.74 11.89 -2.89
CA LEU A 103 -0.27 12.72 -4.00
C LEU A 103 -0.75 14.16 -3.85
N ASP A 104 -1.99 14.37 -3.44
CA ASP A 104 -2.55 15.71 -3.20
C ASP A 104 -1.84 16.39 -2.01
N GLY A 105 -1.62 15.65 -0.91
CA GLY A 105 -0.83 16.13 0.23
C GLY A 105 0.61 16.52 -0.16
N ALA A 106 1.28 15.71 -0.98
CA ALA A 106 2.63 16.01 -1.47
C ALA A 106 2.65 17.30 -2.31
N ARG A 107 1.66 17.51 -3.20
CA ARG A 107 1.54 18.74 -3.99
C ARG A 107 1.34 19.98 -3.11
N LEU A 108 0.51 19.88 -2.08
CA LEU A 108 0.28 20.97 -1.13
C LEU A 108 1.55 21.36 -0.36
N LEU A 109 2.45 20.39 -0.11
CA LEU A 109 3.76 20.62 0.48
C LEU A 109 4.82 21.13 -0.52
N GLY A 110 4.45 21.36 -1.78
CA GLY A 110 5.36 21.84 -2.82
C GLY A 110 6.24 20.76 -3.47
N VAL A 111 5.94 19.47 -3.23
CA VAL A 111 6.67 18.36 -3.88
C VAL A 111 6.38 18.38 -5.38
N GLN A 112 7.46 18.40 -6.18
CA GLN A 112 7.36 18.30 -7.64
C GLN A 112 7.18 16.85 -8.07
N ILE A 113 6.07 16.56 -8.76
CA ILE A 113 5.78 15.24 -9.32
C ILE A 113 6.07 15.29 -10.82
N VAL A 114 7.02 14.45 -11.26
CA VAL A 114 7.39 14.32 -12.68
C VAL A 114 6.91 12.95 -13.18
N PRO A 115 5.68 12.85 -13.72
CA PRO A 115 5.13 11.58 -14.20
C PRO A 115 5.88 11.06 -15.44
N ALA A 116 5.56 9.84 -15.86
CA ALA A 116 6.14 9.21 -17.05
C ALA A 116 7.68 9.28 -17.08
N SER A 117 8.30 9.13 -15.91
CA SER A 117 9.75 9.18 -15.71
C SER A 117 10.23 7.84 -15.19
N LYS A 118 11.25 7.28 -15.83
CA LYS A 118 11.92 6.04 -15.41
C LYS A 118 13.35 6.39 -15.02
N VAL A 119 13.77 5.99 -13.82
CA VAL A 119 15.17 6.08 -13.40
C VAL A 119 15.97 5.05 -14.18
N GLU A 120 17.05 5.48 -14.85
CA GLU A 120 17.95 4.62 -15.63
C GLU A 120 19.28 4.40 -14.92
N LYS A 121 19.74 5.38 -14.14
CA LYS A 121 21.07 5.32 -13.51
C LYS A 121 21.10 6.02 -12.15
N ILE A 122 21.89 5.46 -11.23
CA ILE A 122 22.26 6.11 -9.97
C ILE A 122 23.62 6.80 -10.18
N LEU A 123 23.70 8.07 -9.80
CA LEU A 123 24.94 8.85 -9.85
C LEU A 123 25.66 8.75 -8.51
N LEU A 124 26.89 8.27 -8.53
CA LEU A 124 27.73 8.11 -7.33
C LEU A 124 28.88 9.12 -7.33
N ALA A 125 29.26 9.58 -6.13
CA ALA A 125 30.49 10.32 -5.90
C ALA A 125 31.71 9.39 -5.86
N LYS A 126 32.91 9.98 -5.82
CA LYS A 126 34.19 9.23 -5.75
C LYS A 126 34.30 8.36 -4.49
N ASP A 127 33.65 8.74 -3.40
CA ASP A 127 33.59 8.01 -2.13
C ASP A 127 32.46 6.94 -2.10
N GLY A 128 31.73 6.78 -3.21
CA GLY A 128 30.61 5.85 -3.32
C GLY A 128 29.26 6.38 -2.80
N SER A 129 29.18 7.64 -2.34
CA SER A 129 27.91 8.22 -1.89
C SER A 129 26.96 8.49 -3.07
N VAL A 130 25.64 8.31 -2.88
CA VAL A 130 24.65 8.70 -3.90
C VAL A 130 24.59 10.23 -4.01
N ARG A 131 24.65 10.75 -5.24
CA ARG A 131 24.56 12.18 -5.57
C ARG A 131 23.32 12.55 -6.38
N GLY A 132 22.67 11.57 -7.00
CA GLY A 132 21.47 11.79 -7.78
C GLY A 132 21.08 10.58 -8.62
N VAL A 133 20.14 10.80 -9.53
CA VAL A 133 19.69 9.81 -10.50
C VAL A 133 19.56 10.45 -11.88
N GLU A 134 19.83 9.68 -12.92
CA GLU A 134 19.46 10.04 -14.30
C GLU A 134 18.12 9.38 -14.64
N CYS A 135 17.21 10.17 -15.23
CA CYS A 135 15.87 9.73 -15.59
C CYS A 135 15.64 9.87 -17.10
N LEU A 136 14.99 8.86 -17.68
CA LEU A 136 14.31 9.00 -18.96
C LEU A 136 12.88 9.47 -18.70
N THR A 137 12.59 10.70 -19.08
CA THR A 137 11.26 11.30 -18.91
C THR A 137 10.61 11.53 -20.27
N LEU A 138 9.35 11.12 -20.41
CA LEU A 138 8.58 11.45 -21.61
C LEU A 138 8.56 12.98 -21.79
N ALA A 139 8.90 13.48 -22.97
CA ALA A 139 8.92 14.93 -23.22
C ALA A 139 7.54 15.54 -22.88
N ASN A 140 7.54 16.67 -22.17
CA ASN A 140 6.33 17.37 -21.71
C ASN A 140 5.60 18.11 -22.85
N SER A 141 5.48 17.48 -24.02
CA SER A 141 4.54 17.93 -25.04
C SER A 141 3.16 17.35 -24.71
N THR A 142 2.15 18.23 -24.73
CA THR A 142 0.77 17.92 -24.35
C THR A 142 0.22 16.70 -25.11
N SER A 143 0.60 16.53 -26.39
CA SER A 143 0.11 15.44 -27.24
C SER A 143 0.65 14.06 -26.87
N LYS A 144 1.94 13.94 -26.52
CA LYS A 144 2.57 12.66 -26.17
C LYS A 144 2.11 12.19 -24.79
N HIS A 145 2.03 13.10 -23.82
CA HIS A 145 1.51 12.80 -22.49
C HIS A 145 0.03 12.39 -22.53
N ALA A 146 -0.82 13.15 -23.23
CA ALA A 146 -2.24 12.80 -23.36
C ALA A 146 -2.43 11.44 -24.05
N LYS A 147 -1.61 11.14 -25.07
CA LYS A 147 -1.64 9.82 -25.74
C LYS A 147 -1.21 8.70 -24.79
N HIS A 148 -0.10 8.89 -24.06
CA HIS A 148 0.38 7.92 -23.08
C HIS A 148 -0.68 7.65 -22.01
N GLU A 149 -1.21 8.71 -21.39
CA GLU A 149 -2.27 8.60 -20.38
C GLU A 149 -3.51 7.87 -20.92
N LYS A 150 -3.97 8.18 -22.13
CA LYS A 150 -5.10 7.51 -22.78
C LYS A 150 -4.83 6.02 -23.00
N LEU A 151 -3.62 5.66 -23.45
CA LEU A 151 -3.24 4.26 -23.66
C LEU A 151 -3.12 3.50 -22.33
N THR A 152 -2.54 4.11 -21.29
CA THR A 152 -2.47 3.53 -19.94
C THR A 152 -3.86 3.27 -19.38
N LYS A 153 -4.78 4.25 -19.49
CA LYS A 153 -6.18 4.08 -19.06
C LYS A 153 -6.88 2.92 -19.78
N ARG A 154 -6.64 2.79 -21.09
CA ARG A 154 -7.17 1.65 -21.87
C ARG A 154 -6.55 0.33 -21.41
N ALA A 155 -5.24 0.27 -21.25
CA ALA A 155 -4.52 -0.94 -20.82
C ALA A 155 -5.00 -1.42 -19.44
N LEU A 156 -5.13 -0.51 -18.47
CA LEU A 156 -5.65 -0.82 -17.13
C LEU A 156 -7.06 -1.42 -17.18
N LYS A 157 -7.94 -0.87 -18.04
CA LYS A 157 -9.28 -1.43 -18.25
C LYS A 157 -9.20 -2.89 -18.68
N TYR A 158 -8.31 -3.23 -19.62
CA TYR A 158 -8.13 -4.61 -20.07
C TYR A 158 -7.50 -5.50 -19.01
N GLN A 159 -6.51 -5.01 -18.27
CA GLN A 159 -5.79 -5.78 -17.24
C GLN A 159 -6.69 -6.21 -16.07
N ILE A 160 -7.67 -5.40 -15.69
CA ILE A 160 -8.64 -5.74 -14.64
C ILE A 160 -9.68 -6.74 -15.15
N THR A 161 -9.99 -6.73 -16.45
CA THR A 161 -11.05 -7.57 -17.05
C THR A 161 -10.57 -8.89 -17.63
N LEU A 162 -9.30 -9.02 -18.00
CA LEU A 162 -8.77 -10.20 -18.67
C LEU A 162 -8.11 -11.13 -17.66
N PRO A 163 -8.41 -12.44 -17.68
CA PRO A 163 -7.67 -13.40 -16.87
C PRO A 163 -6.18 -13.39 -17.26
N PRO A 164 -5.26 -13.65 -16.32
CA PRO A 164 -3.85 -13.77 -16.65
C PRO A 164 -3.68 -14.86 -17.71
N ILE A 165 -3.03 -14.51 -18.81
CA ILE A 165 -2.65 -15.47 -19.83
C ILE A 165 -1.58 -16.36 -19.18
N ALA A 166 -1.92 -17.62 -18.91
CA ALA A 166 -0.94 -18.62 -18.50
C ALA A 166 0.08 -18.76 -19.65
N GLY A 167 1.31 -18.36 -19.40
CA GLY A 167 2.47 -18.56 -20.27
C GLY A 167 3.40 -19.59 -19.66
#